data_AF-A0AAJ1ZTL4-F1
#
_entry.id   AF-A0AAJ1ZTL4-F1
#
_cell.length_a   1.000
_cell.length_b   1.000
_cell.length_c   1.000
_cell.angle_alpha   90.00
_cell.angle_beta   90.00
_cell.angle_gamma   90.00
#
_symmetry.space_group_name_H-M   'P 1'
#
loop_
_entity.id
_entity.type
_entity.pdbx_description
1 polymer ?
#
loop_
_entity_poly.entity_id
_entity_poly.type
_entity_poly.pdbx_seq_one_letter_code
_entity_poly.pdbx_strand_id
1 'polypeptide(L)'
;MSTNILDHVETNIPLSKYLAEKIQRTNYSLTGVMHKVLARYSDAEAFFGVSFENMETFKAHAAPMAKLMNMPFLALSPALQDPRDWETFVDGIMLSQTVVKLSSAMPFVDDVTARDIFHYNCTYVSLLKDVLHQNVLAAPLLGISFELADYLMALPIGRLEAAIGGIRFPLYRWRFDDNLFWFEYSAGDLSDESAAHYVMRTSKLKSSALPYKNLWSDLRLDRAKREVYARLMMTQGCRASTATNLFALNSAITRNTYRQIHGVSSPCGNSASSLTWYVERPVHRLQASMLVWLYRCALKNGANIPEALIASNDVLEKMFGSRLAVSADRANHLTRSMATDSRLNLAPCRTCGTEYILSNDEGKIELAKDFVCPGCEYDLKPRTEARSKGKKRSKSK
;
A
#
# COMPACT_ATOMS: atom_id res chain seq x y z
N MET A 1 3.41 -18.87 -29.27
CA MET A 1 3.95 -18.80 -27.90
C MET A 1 5.44 -18.51 -28.02
N SER A 2 5.84 -17.25 -27.94
CA SER A 2 7.25 -16.84 -27.88
C SER A 2 7.54 -16.44 -26.44
N THR A 3 8.00 -17.40 -25.65
CA THR A 3 8.69 -17.18 -24.40
C THR A 3 9.96 -16.38 -24.68
N ASN A 4 9.88 -15.04 -24.63
CA ASN A 4 11.06 -14.19 -24.53
C ASN A 4 11.61 -14.34 -23.11
N ILE A 5 12.34 -15.43 -22.93
CA ILE A 5 13.32 -15.64 -21.88
C ILE A 5 14.53 -14.81 -22.33
N LEU A 6 14.62 -13.58 -21.84
CA LEU A 6 15.85 -12.79 -21.69
C LEU A 6 15.46 -11.51 -20.92
N ASP A 7 15.93 -11.47 -19.68
CA ASP A 7 15.92 -10.36 -18.71
C ASP A 7 14.58 -10.03 -18.02
N HIS A 8 14.09 -10.99 -17.24
CA HIS A 8 13.69 -10.62 -15.88
C HIS A 8 14.96 -10.11 -15.19
N VAL A 9 15.28 -8.83 -15.36
CA VAL A 9 16.02 -8.15 -14.29
C VAL A 9 15.05 -8.22 -13.11
N GLU A 10 15.21 -9.25 -12.27
CA GLU A 10 14.62 -9.33 -10.93
C GLU A 10 15.21 -8.17 -10.13
N THR A 11 14.74 -6.98 -10.46
CA THR A 11 14.91 -5.84 -9.61
C THR A 11 13.90 -6.07 -8.49
N ASN A 12 14.36 -6.03 -7.23
CA ASN A 12 13.50 -6.04 -6.03
C ASN A 12 12.64 -4.75 -5.90
N ILE A 13 12.30 -4.12 -7.03
CA ILE A 13 11.63 -2.82 -7.10
C ILE A 13 10.11 -3.03 -7.20
N PRO A 14 9.56 -3.72 -8.21
CA PRO A 14 8.12 -4.02 -8.20
C PRO A 14 7.81 -5.04 -7.09
N LEU A 15 6.59 -4.98 -6.55
CA LEU A 15 6.09 -6.02 -5.66
C LEU A 15 5.90 -7.30 -6.47
N SER A 16 6.78 -8.29 -6.25
CA SER A 16 6.71 -9.56 -6.96
C SER A 16 5.37 -10.24 -6.74
N LYS A 17 4.89 -10.98 -7.75
CA LYS A 17 3.62 -11.73 -7.66
C LYS A 17 3.63 -12.69 -6.47
N TYR A 18 4.77 -13.36 -6.25
CA TYR A 18 4.98 -14.25 -5.11
C TYR A 18 4.76 -13.53 -3.78
N LEU A 19 5.39 -12.36 -3.59
CA LEU A 19 5.30 -11.63 -2.33
C LEU A 19 3.88 -11.07 -2.11
N ALA A 20 3.24 -10.57 -3.17
CA ALA A 20 1.83 -10.16 -3.11
C ALA A 20 0.93 -11.33 -2.69
N GLU A 21 1.04 -12.50 -3.32
CA GLU A 21 0.28 -13.70 -2.94
C GLU A 21 0.59 -14.13 -1.50
N LYS A 22 1.84 -14.02 -1.04
CA LYS A 22 2.22 -14.36 0.33
C LYS A 22 1.53 -13.43 1.35
N ILE A 23 1.47 -12.11 1.08
CA ILE A 23 0.71 -11.15 1.89
C ILE A 23 -0.77 -11.54 1.93
N GLN A 24 -1.37 -11.82 0.77
CA GLN A 24 -2.80 -12.17 0.66
C GLN A 24 -3.14 -13.44 1.44
N ARG A 25 -2.34 -14.51 1.27
CA ARG A 25 -2.52 -15.77 2.02
C ARG A 25 -2.41 -15.54 3.52
N THR A 26 -1.43 -14.72 3.94
CA THR A 26 -1.24 -14.39 5.35
C THR A 26 -2.42 -13.59 5.90
N ASN A 27 -2.99 -12.64 5.14
CA ASN A 27 -4.21 -11.93 5.52
C ASN A 27 -5.35 -12.92 5.85
N TYR A 28 -5.63 -13.88 4.96
CA TYR A 28 -6.64 -14.92 5.19
C TYR A 28 -6.32 -15.82 6.40
N SER A 29 -5.08 -16.29 6.51
CA SER A 29 -4.67 -17.19 7.58
C SER A 29 -4.78 -16.55 8.96
N LEU A 30 -4.22 -15.34 9.13
CA LEU A 30 -4.18 -14.66 10.41
C LEU A 30 -5.56 -14.17 10.87
N THR A 31 -6.40 -13.69 9.94
CA THR A 31 -7.80 -13.36 10.24
C THR A 31 -8.63 -14.58 10.59
N GLY A 32 -8.37 -15.73 9.94
CA GLY A 32 -9.01 -17.00 10.27
C GLY A 32 -8.72 -17.45 11.70
N VAL A 33 -7.48 -17.27 12.17
CA VAL A 33 -7.07 -17.59 13.55
C VAL A 33 -7.66 -16.61 14.55
N MET A 34 -7.62 -15.32 14.24
CA MET A 34 -8.26 -14.28 15.07
C MET A 34 -9.72 -14.60 15.32
N HIS A 35 -10.46 -14.98 14.27
CA HIS A 35 -11.86 -15.42 14.40
C HIS A 35 -12.00 -16.64 15.32
N LYS A 36 -11.19 -17.68 15.15
CA LYS A 36 -11.24 -18.90 16.00
C LYS A 36 -10.99 -18.59 17.47
N VAL A 37 -10.03 -17.71 17.75
CA VAL A 37 -9.71 -17.29 19.13
C VAL A 37 -10.89 -16.52 19.71
N LEU A 38 -11.43 -15.53 19.00
CA LEU A 38 -12.57 -14.73 19.45
C LEU A 38 -13.83 -15.58 19.68
N ALA A 39 -14.06 -16.60 18.85
CA ALA A 39 -15.18 -17.53 19.00
C ALA A 39 -15.14 -18.30 20.33
N ARG A 40 -13.94 -18.51 20.88
CA ARG A 40 -13.74 -19.30 22.11
C ARG A 40 -13.44 -18.44 23.33
N TYR A 41 -12.84 -17.27 23.13
CA TYR A 41 -12.36 -16.36 24.16
C TYR A 41 -12.82 -14.95 23.84
N SER A 42 -14.04 -14.59 24.26
CA SER A 42 -14.62 -13.26 24.05
C SER A 42 -13.76 -12.13 24.61
N ASP A 43 -13.05 -12.37 25.72
CA ASP A 43 -12.20 -11.35 26.34
C ASP A 43 -10.99 -10.98 25.47
N ALA A 44 -10.66 -11.78 24.45
CA ALA A 44 -9.62 -11.47 23.49
C ALA A 44 -9.96 -10.28 22.57
N GLU A 45 -11.21 -9.78 22.58
CA GLU A 45 -11.61 -8.58 21.84
C GLU A 45 -10.77 -7.36 22.21
N ALA A 46 -10.49 -7.17 23.51
CA ALA A 46 -9.64 -6.08 24.00
C ALA A 46 -8.22 -6.16 23.41
N PHE A 47 -7.71 -7.39 23.25
CA PHE A 47 -6.44 -7.64 22.60
C PHE A 47 -6.50 -7.40 21.09
N PHE A 48 -7.44 -7.98 20.36
CA PHE A 48 -7.46 -7.89 18.90
C PHE A 48 -7.92 -6.53 18.37
N GLY A 49 -8.68 -5.76 19.16
CA GLY A 49 -9.30 -4.51 18.69
C GLY A 49 -10.42 -4.75 17.68
N VAL A 50 -11.09 -5.91 17.74
CA VAL A 50 -12.28 -6.23 16.94
C VAL A 50 -13.16 -7.20 17.71
N SER A 51 -14.48 -7.02 17.62
CA SER A 51 -15.44 -7.92 18.24
C SER A 51 -15.61 -9.21 17.45
N PHE A 52 -16.09 -10.27 18.12
CA PHE A 52 -16.46 -11.51 17.45
C PHE A 52 -17.58 -11.27 16.42
N GLU A 53 -18.56 -10.42 16.72
CA GLU A 53 -19.68 -10.07 15.84
C GLU A 53 -19.23 -9.38 14.54
N ASN A 54 -18.25 -8.47 14.65
CA ASN A 54 -17.62 -7.84 13.50
C ASN A 54 -16.86 -8.87 12.66
N MET A 55 -16.21 -9.85 13.30
CA MET A 55 -15.53 -10.94 12.59
C MET A 55 -16.49 -11.95 11.95
N GLU A 56 -17.67 -12.18 12.53
CA GLU A 56 -18.77 -12.93 11.89
C GLU A 56 -19.29 -12.18 10.66
N THR A 57 -19.56 -10.88 10.81
CA THR A 57 -19.96 -10.00 9.69
C THR A 57 -18.90 -10.00 8.60
N PHE A 58 -17.62 -9.97 8.98
CA PHE A 58 -16.48 -10.06 8.07
C PHE A 58 -16.55 -11.33 7.22
N LYS A 59 -16.75 -12.49 7.86
CA LYS A 59 -16.86 -13.79 7.17
C LYS A 59 -18.12 -13.94 6.33
N ALA A 60 -19.24 -13.36 6.75
CA ALA A 60 -20.50 -13.44 6.03
C ALA A 60 -20.46 -12.74 4.66
N HIS A 61 -19.62 -11.71 4.51
CA HIS A 61 -19.55 -10.90 3.28
C HIS A 61 -18.33 -11.25 2.41
N ALA A 62 -18.44 -12.32 1.62
CA ALA A 62 -17.32 -12.85 0.83
C ALA A 62 -16.68 -11.86 -0.17
N ALA A 63 -17.47 -10.99 -0.82
CA ALA A 63 -16.95 -10.05 -1.82
C ALA A 63 -16.13 -8.89 -1.20
N PRO A 64 -16.65 -8.16 -0.19
CA PRO A 64 -15.82 -7.22 0.58
C PRO A 64 -14.62 -7.87 1.26
N MET A 65 -14.77 -9.10 1.79
CA MET A 65 -13.67 -9.87 2.37
C MET A 65 -12.57 -10.09 1.34
N ALA A 66 -12.91 -10.61 0.16
CA ALA A 66 -11.95 -10.87 -0.91
C ALA A 66 -11.24 -9.60 -1.35
N LYS A 67 -11.93 -8.46 -1.42
CA LYS A 67 -11.31 -7.17 -1.73
C LYS A 67 -10.25 -6.79 -0.70
N LEU A 68 -10.59 -6.86 0.58
CA LEU A 68 -9.68 -6.47 1.67
C LEU A 68 -8.51 -7.45 1.84
N MET A 69 -8.76 -8.76 1.72
CA MET A 69 -7.71 -9.76 1.90
C MET A 69 -6.77 -9.84 0.70
N ASN A 70 -7.24 -9.50 -0.51
CA ASN A 70 -6.43 -9.53 -1.72
C ASN A 70 -5.66 -8.24 -2.00
N MET A 71 -5.80 -7.20 -1.18
CA MET A 71 -5.01 -5.97 -1.33
C MET A 71 -3.50 -6.27 -1.11
N PRO A 72 -2.59 -5.46 -1.70
CA PRO A 72 -1.14 -5.67 -1.54
C PRO A 72 -0.62 -5.31 -0.15
N PHE A 73 -1.49 -4.88 0.77
CA PHE A 73 -1.17 -4.48 2.13
C PHE A 73 -1.58 -5.56 3.13
N LEU A 74 -0.86 -5.63 4.24
CA LEU A 74 -1.30 -6.40 5.39
C LEU A 74 -2.58 -5.76 5.97
N ALA A 75 -3.65 -6.55 6.08
CA ALA A 75 -4.94 -6.14 6.65
C ALA A 75 -4.94 -6.07 8.17
N LEU A 76 -3.81 -6.40 8.78
CA LEU A 76 -3.60 -6.48 10.22
C LEU A 76 -2.52 -5.49 10.61
N SER A 77 -2.60 -4.99 11.84
CA SER A 77 -1.60 -4.12 12.41
C SER A 77 -0.67 -4.93 13.33
N PRO A 78 0.64 -4.65 13.37
CA PRO A 78 1.52 -5.25 14.37
C PRO A 78 1.04 -4.92 15.79
N ALA A 79 1.04 -5.92 16.67
CA ALA A 79 0.79 -5.71 18.09
C ALA A 79 1.98 -4.97 18.74
N LEU A 80 3.20 -5.34 18.36
CA LEU A 80 4.46 -4.75 18.84
C LEU A 80 4.98 -3.76 17.80
N GLN A 81 4.87 -2.48 18.10
CA GLN A 81 5.06 -1.39 17.15
C GLN A 81 6.36 -0.61 17.37
N ASP A 82 6.93 -0.69 18.57
CA ASP A 82 8.19 -0.05 18.95
C ASP A 82 9.28 -1.13 18.98
N PRO A 83 10.49 -0.88 18.44
CA PRO A 83 11.64 -1.78 18.61
C PRO A 83 11.85 -2.26 20.06
N ARG A 84 11.63 -1.39 21.05
CA ARG A 84 11.78 -1.70 22.48
C ARG A 84 10.84 -2.81 22.96
N ASP A 85 9.66 -2.93 22.34
CA ASP A 85 8.72 -4.01 22.64
C ASP A 85 9.29 -5.38 22.21
N TRP A 86 10.08 -5.40 21.13
CA TRP A 86 10.73 -6.61 20.65
C TRP A 86 11.99 -6.96 21.44
N GLU A 87 12.79 -5.95 21.83
CA GLU A 87 13.99 -6.13 22.66
C GLU A 87 13.69 -6.83 24.00
N THR A 88 12.49 -6.61 24.55
CA THR A 88 11.96 -7.33 25.72
C THR A 88 12.06 -8.86 25.55
N PHE A 89 11.73 -9.37 24.36
CA PHE A 89 11.72 -10.81 24.08
C PHE A 89 13.03 -11.31 23.46
N VAL A 90 13.69 -10.47 22.65
CA VAL A 90 14.89 -10.86 21.88
C VAL A 90 16.16 -10.79 22.72
N ASP A 91 16.26 -9.80 23.60
CA ASP A 91 17.44 -9.50 24.41
C ASP A 91 17.19 -9.72 25.92
N GLY A 92 15.96 -10.07 26.31
CA GLY A 92 15.59 -10.30 27.71
C GLY A 92 15.60 -9.04 28.57
N ILE A 93 15.41 -7.88 27.95
CA ILE A 93 15.32 -6.58 28.63
C ILE A 93 14.01 -6.52 29.45
N MET A 94 13.93 -5.60 30.43
CA MET A 94 12.70 -5.35 31.19
C MET A 94 11.46 -5.21 30.29
N LEU A 95 10.36 -5.83 30.72
CA LEU A 95 9.07 -5.78 30.03
C LEU A 95 8.62 -4.34 29.78
N SER A 96 8.44 -3.99 28.50
CA SER A 96 7.84 -2.70 28.15
C SER A 96 6.41 -2.61 28.70
N GLN A 97 5.94 -1.39 28.98
CA GLN A 97 4.56 -1.17 29.41
C GLN A 97 3.54 -1.64 28.36
N THR A 98 3.90 -1.58 27.08
CA THR A 98 3.07 -2.09 25.98
C THR A 98 2.93 -3.60 26.08
N VAL A 99 4.05 -4.32 26.30
CA VAL A 99 4.03 -5.77 26.48
C VAL A 99 3.16 -6.16 27.67
N VAL A 100 3.32 -5.50 28.82
CA VAL A 100 2.50 -5.77 30.01
C VAL A 100 1.01 -5.58 29.71
N LYS A 101 0.64 -4.47 29.06
CA LYS A 101 -0.76 -4.19 28.68
C LYS A 101 -1.31 -5.26 27.74
N LEU A 102 -0.56 -5.62 26.70
CA LEU A 102 -0.96 -6.64 25.72
C LEU A 102 -1.10 -8.02 26.36
N SER A 103 -0.15 -8.42 27.20
CA SER A 103 -0.22 -9.67 27.97
C SER A 103 -1.44 -9.71 28.89
N SER A 104 -1.78 -8.59 29.55
CA SER A 104 -2.96 -8.52 30.42
C SER A 104 -4.29 -8.50 29.67
N ALA A 105 -4.29 -8.00 28.42
CA ALA A 105 -5.48 -7.95 27.58
C ALA A 105 -5.78 -9.29 26.89
N MET A 106 -4.79 -10.19 26.80
CA MET A 106 -4.96 -11.51 26.23
C MET A 106 -5.41 -12.49 27.32
N PRO A 107 -6.55 -13.19 27.17
CA PRO A 107 -6.99 -14.18 28.14
C PRO A 107 -6.06 -15.40 28.16
N PHE A 108 -6.10 -16.17 29.25
CA PHE A 108 -5.42 -17.46 29.32
C PHE A 108 -6.11 -18.45 28.36
N VAL A 109 -5.35 -18.96 27.39
CA VAL A 109 -5.83 -19.90 26.37
C VAL A 109 -5.34 -21.32 26.64
N ASP A 110 -6.02 -22.30 26.06
CA ASP A 110 -5.61 -23.70 26.18
C ASP A 110 -4.37 -24.01 25.32
N ASP A 111 -3.75 -25.17 25.55
CA ASP A 111 -2.50 -25.55 24.88
C ASP A 111 -2.64 -25.66 23.36
N VAL A 112 -3.83 -26.01 22.86
CA VAL A 112 -4.11 -26.10 21.43
C VAL A 112 -4.11 -24.70 20.81
N THR A 113 -4.82 -23.76 21.42
CA THR A 113 -4.86 -22.37 20.97
C THR A 113 -3.50 -21.70 21.13
N ALA A 114 -2.78 -21.97 22.22
CA ALA A 114 -1.42 -21.46 22.43
C ALA A 114 -0.45 -21.94 21.34
N ARG A 115 -0.58 -23.20 20.92
CA ARG A 115 0.20 -23.77 19.81
C ARG A 115 -0.14 -23.09 18.47
N ASP A 116 -1.41 -22.84 18.21
CA ASP A 116 -1.85 -22.11 17.02
C ASP A 116 -1.26 -20.69 17.01
N ILE A 117 -1.37 -19.95 18.13
CA ILE A 117 -0.78 -18.61 18.28
C ILE A 117 0.72 -18.64 17.96
N PHE A 118 1.47 -19.59 18.53
CA PHE A 118 2.89 -19.75 18.23
C PHE A 118 3.15 -19.95 16.73
N HIS A 119 2.44 -20.89 16.10
CA HIS A 119 2.63 -21.21 14.67
C HIS A 119 2.34 -20.01 13.76
N TYR A 120 1.26 -19.27 14.03
CA TYR A 120 0.88 -18.11 13.23
C TYR A 120 1.73 -16.88 13.53
N ASN A 121 2.31 -16.77 14.73
CA ASN A 121 3.36 -15.79 15.01
C ASN A 121 4.61 -16.06 14.15
N CYS A 122 5.06 -17.31 14.03
CA CYS A 122 6.18 -17.66 13.15
C CYS A 122 5.87 -17.34 11.69
N THR A 123 4.65 -17.66 11.23
CA THR A 123 4.18 -17.32 9.88
C THR A 123 4.19 -15.81 9.63
N TYR A 124 3.69 -15.04 10.60
CA TYR A 124 3.69 -13.57 10.55
C TYR A 124 5.12 -13.01 10.46
N VAL A 125 6.03 -13.44 11.33
CA VAL A 125 7.43 -12.99 11.33
C VAL A 125 8.17 -13.37 10.05
N SER A 126 7.92 -14.58 9.52
CA SER A 126 8.44 -14.98 8.20
C SER A 126 7.96 -14.06 7.09
N LEU A 127 6.68 -13.67 7.08
CA LEU A 127 6.17 -12.68 6.13
C LEU A 127 6.88 -11.34 6.29
N LEU A 128 7.00 -10.82 7.52
CA LEU A 128 7.67 -9.54 7.78
C LEU A 128 9.07 -9.55 7.18
N LYS A 129 9.83 -10.62 7.44
CA LYS A 129 11.20 -10.77 6.94
C LYS A 129 11.27 -10.79 5.42
N ASP A 130 10.44 -11.57 4.75
CA ASP A 130 10.46 -11.64 3.29
C ASP A 130 10.13 -10.30 2.66
N VAL A 131 9.10 -9.61 3.17
CA VAL A 131 8.70 -8.30 2.64
C VAL A 131 9.79 -7.26 2.88
N LEU A 132 10.39 -7.24 4.08
CA LEU A 132 11.48 -6.31 4.46
C LEU A 132 12.70 -6.44 3.55
N HIS A 133 13.10 -7.66 3.16
CA HIS A 133 14.31 -7.87 2.36
C HIS A 133 14.08 -7.77 0.86
N GLN A 134 12.83 -7.94 0.39
CA GLN A 134 12.52 -8.05 -1.04
C GLN A 134 11.77 -6.84 -1.61
N ASN A 135 11.39 -5.85 -0.80
CA ASN A 135 10.62 -4.72 -1.32
C ASN A 135 10.93 -3.38 -0.63
N VAL A 136 11.19 -2.35 -1.43
CA VAL A 136 11.47 -0.99 -0.95
C VAL A 136 10.28 -0.31 -0.26
N LEU A 137 9.05 -0.80 -0.48
CA LEU A 137 7.83 -0.34 0.20
C LEU A 137 7.45 -1.22 1.39
N ALA A 138 8.38 -2.00 1.96
CA ALA A 138 8.06 -2.91 3.05
C ALA A 138 7.31 -2.26 4.23
N ALA A 139 7.80 -1.11 4.72
CA ALA A 139 7.19 -0.43 5.86
C ALA A 139 5.69 -0.08 5.65
N PRO A 140 5.30 0.63 4.57
CA PRO A 140 3.88 0.90 4.32
C PRO A 140 3.06 -0.36 4.00
N LEU A 141 3.62 -1.36 3.32
CA LEU A 141 2.91 -2.62 3.02
C LEU A 141 2.57 -3.41 4.28
N LEU A 142 3.48 -3.45 5.25
CA LEU A 142 3.33 -4.17 6.52
C LEU A 142 2.62 -3.35 7.61
N GLY A 143 2.47 -2.04 7.41
CA GLY A 143 1.86 -1.13 8.40
C GLY A 143 2.77 -0.88 9.62
N ILE A 144 4.09 -0.79 9.40
CA ILE A 144 5.10 -0.58 10.45
C ILE A 144 5.84 0.76 10.28
N SER A 145 6.52 1.22 11.33
CA SER A 145 7.43 2.37 11.24
C SER A 145 8.74 1.99 10.54
N PHE A 146 9.48 2.98 10.03
CA PHE A 146 10.81 2.75 9.48
C PHE A 146 11.79 2.26 10.56
N GLU A 147 11.70 2.81 11.77
CA GLU A 147 12.53 2.38 12.91
C GLU A 147 12.34 0.89 13.23
N LEU A 148 11.08 0.43 13.24
CA LEU A 148 10.79 -0.99 13.45
C LEU A 148 11.23 -1.84 12.25
N ALA A 149 11.06 -1.34 11.02
CA ALA A 149 11.54 -2.02 9.82
C ALA A 149 13.06 -2.26 9.88
N ASP A 150 13.84 -1.23 10.21
CA ASP A 150 15.30 -1.29 10.31
C ASP A 150 15.73 -2.27 11.40
N TYR A 151 15.12 -2.17 12.59
CA TYR A 151 15.39 -3.07 13.72
C TYR A 151 15.10 -4.54 13.35
N LEU A 152 13.91 -4.82 12.82
CA LEU A 152 13.53 -6.17 12.44
C LEU A 152 14.39 -6.69 11.30
N MET A 153 14.82 -5.85 10.36
CA MET A 153 15.70 -6.25 9.25
C MET A 153 17.08 -6.70 9.77
N ALA A 154 17.65 -6.00 10.75
CA ALA A 154 18.96 -6.32 11.32
C ALA A 154 19.04 -7.66 12.06
N LEU A 155 17.94 -8.15 12.63
CA LEU A 155 17.94 -9.38 13.44
C LEU A 155 17.89 -10.66 12.59
N PRO A 156 18.73 -11.69 12.82
CA PRO A 156 18.57 -12.97 12.15
C PRO A 156 17.20 -13.62 12.43
N ILE A 157 16.61 -14.30 11.44
CA ILE A 157 15.29 -14.94 11.59
C ILE A 157 15.25 -15.91 12.77
N GLY A 158 16.31 -16.71 12.98
CA GLY A 158 16.37 -17.64 14.10
C GLY A 158 16.33 -16.97 15.49
N ARG A 159 16.82 -15.72 15.62
CA ARG A 159 16.69 -14.95 16.87
C ARG A 159 15.24 -14.52 17.09
N LEU A 160 14.54 -14.11 16.04
CA LEU A 160 13.13 -13.75 16.13
C LEU A 160 12.27 -14.97 16.47
N GLU A 161 12.51 -16.12 15.82
CA GLU A 161 11.80 -17.37 16.11
C GLU A 161 12.00 -17.86 17.54
N ALA A 162 13.23 -17.76 18.06
CA ALA A 162 13.50 -18.07 19.46
C ALA A 162 12.71 -17.14 20.41
N ALA A 163 12.63 -15.84 20.09
CA ALA A 163 11.89 -14.87 20.88
C ALA A 163 10.38 -15.16 20.90
N ILE A 164 9.80 -15.65 19.80
CA ILE A 164 8.37 -16.02 19.72
C ILE A 164 7.99 -17.06 20.78
N GLY A 165 8.91 -17.94 21.18
CA GLY A 165 8.66 -18.94 22.23
C GLY A 165 8.24 -18.34 23.58
N GLY A 166 8.66 -17.10 23.87
CA GLY A 166 8.28 -16.33 25.06
C GLY A 166 6.98 -15.53 24.91
N ILE A 167 6.44 -15.42 23.69
CA ILE A 167 5.28 -14.57 23.38
C ILE A 167 4.02 -15.44 23.41
N ARG A 168 3.13 -15.16 24.37
CA ARG A 168 1.89 -15.92 24.60
C ARG A 168 0.65 -15.30 23.96
N PHE A 169 0.81 -14.23 23.18
CA PHE A 169 -0.27 -13.56 22.47
C PHE A 169 0.06 -13.42 20.97
N PRO A 170 -0.94 -13.21 20.10
CA PRO A 170 -0.71 -12.99 18.67
C PRO A 170 0.11 -11.71 18.39
N LEU A 171 1.03 -11.73 17.43
CA LEU A 171 1.85 -10.56 17.09
C LEU A 171 1.14 -9.54 16.20
N TYR A 172 -0.17 -9.72 15.99
CA TYR A 172 -1.00 -8.97 15.06
C TYR A 172 -2.37 -8.70 15.67
N ARG A 173 -2.96 -7.58 15.25
CA ARG A 173 -4.28 -7.09 15.67
C ARG A 173 -5.07 -6.65 14.45
N TRP A 174 -6.38 -6.47 14.61
CA TRP A 174 -7.20 -5.89 13.57
C TRP A 174 -6.69 -4.47 13.24
N ARG A 175 -6.66 -4.12 11.96
CA ARG A 175 -6.12 -2.83 11.51
C ARG A 175 -7.17 -1.72 11.46
N PHE A 176 -8.40 -2.05 11.12
CA PHE A 176 -9.44 -1.09 10.75
C PHE A 176 -10.45 -0.89 11.88
N ASP A 177 -10.02 -0.16 12.91
CA ASP A 177 -10.86 0.20 14.05
C ASP A 177 -11.61 1.51 13.77
N ASP A 178 -12.65 1.42 12.94
CA ASP A 178 -13.49 2.56 12.60
C ASP A 178 -14.95 2.14 12.30
N ASN A 179 -15.92 2.86 12.87
CA ASN A 179 -17.34 2.53 12.70
C ASN A 179 -17.83 2.74 11.26
N LEU A 180 -17.28 3.73 10.55
CA LEU A 180 -17.62 3.99 9.16
C LEU A 180 -17.12 2.85 8.26
N PHE A 181 -15.94 2.29 8.56
CA PHE A 181 -15.44 1.09 7.89
C PHE A 181 -16.44 -0.06 8.00
N TRP A 182 -16.92 -0.37 9.20
CA TRP A 182 -17.87 -1.47 9.41
C TRP A 182 -19.22 -1.20 8.72
N PHE A 183 -19.66 0.06 8.67
CA PHE A 183 -20.87 0.44 7.95
C PHE A 183 -20.71 0.27 6.41
N GLU A 184 -19.61 0.72 5.81
CA GLU A 184 -19.31 0.45 4.39
C GLU A 184 -19.16 -1.04 4.09
N TYR A 185 -18.49 -1.77 4.98
CA TYR A 185 -18.20 -3.19 4.81
C TYR A 185 -19.50 -4.01 4.82
N SER A 186 -20.34 -3.82 5.84
CA SER A 186 -21.61 -4.54 6.00
C SER A 186 -22.64 -4.17 4.94
N ALA A 187 -22.61 -2.94 4.42
CA ALA A 187 -23.44 -2.53 3.30
C ALA A 187 -22.97 -3.10 1.94
N GLY A 188 -21.78 -3.69 1.86
CA GLY A 188 -21.17 -4.09 0.60
C GLY A 188 -20.65 -2.92 -0.26
N ASP A 189 -20.57 -1.73 0.33
CA ASP A 189 -20.19 -0.47 -0.30
C ASP A 189 -18.68 -0.18 -0.21
N LEU A 190 -17.89 -1.03 0.45
CA LEU A 190 -16.44 -0.84 0.55
C LEU A 190 -15.78 -0.86 -0.84
N SER A 191 -15.39 0.31 -1.34
CA SER A 191 -14.63 0.46 -2.59
C SER A 191 -13.13 0.24 -2.37
N ASP A 192 -12.38 0.08 -3.47
CA ASP A 192 -10.91 -0.05 -3.42
C ASP A 192 -10.31 1.28 -2.90
N GLU A 193 -10.94 2.39 -3.26
CA GLU A 193 -10.64 3.71 -2.73
C GLU A 193 -10.91 3.85 -1.22
N SER A 194 -12.06 3.42 -0.72
CA SER A 194 -12.33 3.45 0.72
C SER A 194 -11.32 2.56 1.47
N ALA A 195 -11.02 1.36 0.96
CA ALA A 195 -9.99 0.49 1.54
C ALA A 195 -8.60 1.17 1.59
N ALA A 196 -8.18 1.80 0.50
CA ALA A 196 -6.93 2.58 0.44
C ALA A 196 -6.92 3.74 1.44
N HIS A 197 -8.05 4.44 1.61
CA HIS A 197 -8.20 5.48 2.63
C HIS A 197 -7.93 4.93 4.04
N TYR A 198 -8.54 3.81 4.42
CA TYR A 198 -8.31 3.23 5.75
C TYR A 198 -6.88 2.73 5.94
N VAL A 199 -6.24 2.19 4.88
CA VAL A 199 -4.82 1.82 4.90
C VAL A 199 -3.94 3.03 5.19
N MET A 200 -4.17 4.16 4.52
CA MET A 200 -3.45 5.42 4.76
C MET A 200 -3.73 5.99 6.14
N ARG A 201 -5.00 5.95 6.59
CA ARG A 201 -5.42 6.48 7.89
C ARG A 201 -4.76 5.77 9.07
N THR A 202 -4.66 4.44 8.97
CA THR A 202 -4.06 3.58 10.01
C THR A 202 -2.53 3.60 9.99
N SER A 203 -1.93 4.21 8.97
CA SER A 203 -0.47 4.32 8.86
C SER A 203 0.10 5.37 9.81
N LYS A 204 1.21 5.01 10.46
CA LYS A 204 2.05 5.95 11.22
C LYS A 204 3.00 6.76 10.33
N LEU A 205 3.13 6.39 9.05
CA LEU A 205 4.01 7.05 8.09
C LEU A 205 3.30 8.26 7.47
N LYS A 206 3.56 9.46 8.00
CA LYS A 206 2.96 10.71 7.51
C LYS A 206 3.75 11.27 6.32
N SER A 207 3.11 11.34 5.15
CA SER A 207 3.67 11.81 3.88
C SER A 207 4.36 13.18 3.94
N SER A 208 3.90 14.10 4.78
CA SER A 208 4.47 15.44 4.97
C SER A 208 5.85 15.41 5.64
N ALA A 209 6.10 14.42 6.51
CA ALA A 209 7.38 14.21 7.18
C ALA A 209 8.40 13.43 6.32
N LEU A 210 7.98 12.96 5.13
CA LEU A 210 8.81 12.18 4.22
C LEU A 210 9.54 13.06 3.20
N PRO A 211 10.69 12.61 2.67
CA PRO A 211 11.51 13.38 1.73
C PRO A 211 10.75 13.79 0.45
N TYR A 212 10.95 15.03 -0.03
CA TYR A 212 10.20 15.53 -1.20
C TYR A 212 10.89 16.53 -2.16
N LYS A 213 11.93 17.29 -1.77
CA LYS A 213 12.47 18.41 -2.59
C LYS A 213 13.70 18.11 -3.46
N ASN A 214 14.62 17.23 -3.06
CA ASN A 214 16.01 17.28 -3.58
C ASN A 214 16.43 16.14 -4.52
N LEU A 215 15.50 15.35 -5.04
CA LEU A 215 15.91 14.08 -5.68
C LEU A 215 15.98 14.16 -7.21
N TRP A 216 15.28 15.10 -7.86
CA TRP A 216 15.14 15.13 -9.33
C TRP A 216 16.33 15.75 -10.07
N SER A 217 17.13 16.59 -9.41
CA SER A 217 18.31 17.23 -9.98
C SER A 217 19.52 16.29 -10.10
N ASP A 218 19.54 15.19 -9.36
CA ASP A 218 20.72 14.31 -9.19
C ASP A 218 20.51 12.89 -9.72
N LEU A 219 19.73 12.72 -10.78
CA LEU A 219 19.47 11.41 -11.41
C LEU A 219 20.70 10.90 -12.21
N ARG A 220 21.83 10.70 -11.53
CA ARG A 220 23.06 10.15 -12.10
C ARG A 220 22.96 8.62 -12.17
N LEU A 221 22.28 8.15 -13.21
CA LEU A 221 22.20 6.72 -13.52
C LEU A 221 23.20 6.33 -14.59
N ASP A 222 23.79 5.14 -14.44
CA ASP A 222 24.53 4.48 -15.52
C ASP A 222 23.58 4.15 -16.69
N ARG A 223 24.15 3.91 -17.88
CA ARG A 223 23.36 3.68 -19.09
C ARG A 223 22.51 2.40 -19.00
N ALA A 224 23.03 1.33 -18.40
CA ALA A 224 22.32 0.05 -18.30
C ALA A 224 21.06 0.18 -17.44
N LYS A 225 21.15 0.83 -16.28
CA LYS A 225 20.02 1.10 -15.38
C LYS A 225 18.97 1.99 -16.03
N ARG A 226 19.37 2.97 -16.83
CA ARG A 226 18.42 3.81 -17.61
C ARG A 226 17.55 2.97 -18.54
N GLU A 227 18.14 2.03 -19.28
CA GLU A 227 17.40 1.16 -20.20
C GLU A 227 16.49 0.19 -19.44
N VAL A 228 16.96 -0.37 -18.32
CA VAL A 228 16.16 -1.25 -17.44
C VAL A 228 14.96 -0.52 -16.84
N TYR A 229 15.17 0.63 -16.21
CA TYR A 229 14.07 1.39 -15.60
C TYR A 229 13.09 1.92 -16.66
N ALA A 230 13.58 2.35 -17.82
CA ALA A 230 12.71 2.73 -18.93
C ALA A 230 11.82 1.56 -19.37
N ARG A 231 12.39 0.35 -19.50
CA ARG A 231 11.63 -0.87 -19.81
C ARG A 231 10.57 -1.14 -18.74
N LEU A 232 10.92 -1.10 -17.46
CA LEU A 232 9.99 -1.33 -16.35
C LEU A 232 8.84 -0.32 -16.33
N MET A 233 9.13 0.98 -16.50
CA MET A 233 8.08 2.01 -16.59
C MET A 233 7.19 1.79 -17.81
N MET A 234 7.76 1.42 -18.96
CA MET A 234 6.96 1.10 -20.16
C MET A 234 6.09 -0.14 -19.96
N THR A 235 6.55 -1.15 -19.22
CA THR A 235 5.73 -2.31 -18.83
C THR A 235 4.50 -1.88 -18.03
N GLN A 236 4.62 -0.88 -17.16
CA GLN A 236 3.52 -0.25 -16.42
C GLN A 236 2.65 0.70 -17.27
N GLY A 237 2.80 0.66 -18.59
CA GLY A 237 2.02 1.47 -19.52
C GLY A 237 2.50 2.91 -19.69
N CYS A 238 3.64 3.31 -19.10
CA CYS A 238 4.21 4.64 -19.32
C CYS A 238 4.59 4.84 -20.79
N ARG A 239 4.24 6.00 -21.36
CA ARG A 239 4.54 6.30 -22.76
C ARG A 239 6.04 6.27 -23.04
N ALA A 240 6.40 5.82 -24.24
CA ALA A 240 7.77 5.82 -24.72
C ALA A 240 8.40 7.24 -24.69
N SER A 241 7.61 8.29 -24.97
CA SER A 241 8.08 9.69 -24.90
C SER A 241 8.48 10.10 -23.48
N THR A 242 7.71 9.69 -22.48
CA THR A 242 7.98 10.00 -21.08
C THR A 242 9.25 9.28 -20.62
N ALA A 243 9.38 7.99 -20.94
CA ALA A 243 10.60 7.23 -20.66
C ALA A 243 11.83 7.81 -21.39
N THR A 244 11.68 8.23 -22.66
CA THR A 244 12.73 8.89 -23.44
C THR A 244 13.25 10.13 -22.71
N ASN A 245 12.33 11.00 -22.27
CA ASN A 245 12.67 12.25 -21.60
C ASN A 245 13.27 12.03 -20.21
N LEU A 246 12.73 11.08 -19.45
CA LEU A 246 13.17 10.82 -18.08
C LEU A 246 14.58 10.22 -18.04
N PHE A 247 14.89 9.29 -18.95
CA PHE A 247 16.14 8.54 -18.94
C PHE A 247 17.15 9.00 -19.99
N ALA A 248 16.84 10.06 -20.75
CA ALA A 248 17.67 10.56 -21.86
C ALA A 248 18.05 9.45 -22.86
N LEU A 249 17.08 8.65 -23.27
CA LEU A 249 17.25 7.55 -24.23
C LEU A 249 16.90 7.98 -25.66
N ASN A 250 17.30 7.18 -26.66
CA ASN A 250 16.89 7.42 -28.04
C ASN A 250 15.41 7.07 -28.24
N SER A 251 14.63 7.99 -28.81
CA SER A 251 13.19 7.84 -29.02
C SER A 251 12.81 6.66 -29.93
N ALA A 252 13.64 6.30 -30.91
CA ALA A 252 13.40 5.13 -31.75
C ALA A 252 13.51 3.82 -30.94
N ILE A 253 14.49 3.75 -30.04
CA ILE A 253 14.70 2.58 -29.17
C ILE A 253 13.53 2.40 -28.21
N THR A 254 13.11 3.46 -27.52
CA THR A 254 12.00 3.39 -26.56
C THR A 254 10.67 3.06 -27.24
N ARG A 255 10.38 3.62 -28.43
CA ARG A 255 9.18 3.27 -29.20
C ARG A 255 9.16 1.82 -29.66
N ASN A 256 10.30 1.31 -30.14
CA ASN A 256 10.42 -0.09 -30.52
C ASN A 256 10.27 -1.01 -29.30
N THR A 257 10.87 -0.65 -28.16
CA THR A 257 10.73 -1.38 -26.90
C THR A 257 9.27 -1.42 -26.44
N TYR A 258 8.57 -0.28 -26.48
CA TYR A 258 7.15 -0.23 -26.14
C TYR A 258 6.30 -1.15 -27.03
N ARG A 259 6.57 -1.15 -28.34
CA ARG A 259 5.89 -2.05 -29.29
C ARG A 259 6.21 -3.52 -29.02
N GLN A 260 7.42 -3.84 -28.60
CA GLN A 260 7.78 -5.21 -28.20
C GLN A 260 7.03 -5.66 -26.95
N ILE A 261 6.83 -4.77 -25.98
CA ILE A 261 6.13 -5.08 -24.72
C ILE A 261 4.63 -5.24 -24.95
N HIS A 262 4.00 -4.29 -25.62
CA HIS A 262 2.53 -4.19 -25.70
C HIS A 262 1.93 -4.67 -27.03
N GLY A 263 2.76 -4.97 -28.03
CA GLY A 263 2.31 -5.33 -29.39
C GLY A 263 1.75 -4.15 -30.21
N VAL A 264 1.67 -2.95 -29.63
CA VAL A 264 1.11 -1.74 -30.25
C VAL A 264 2.08 -0.57 -30.16
N SER A 265 1.92 0.42 -31.04
CA SER A 265 2.70 1.66 -30.96
C SER A 265 2.36 2.45 -29.71
N SER A 266 3.37 3.09 -29.10
CA SER A 266 3.16 3.98 -27.94
C SER A 266 2.14 5.07 -28.28
N PRO A 267 1.19 5.37 -27.38
CA PRO A 267 0.25 6.46 -27.56
C PRO A 267 0.95 7.78 -27.88
N CYS A 268 0.46 8.49 -28.89
CA CYS A 268 0.86 9.84 -29.24
C CYS A 268 -0.16 10.85 -28.72
N GLY A 269 0.30 12.00 -28.22
CA GLY A 269 -0.55 13.06 -27.69
C GLY A 269 0.11 13.84 -26.57
N ASN A 270 -0.60 14.87 -26.10
CA ASN A 270 -0.09 15.75 -25.05
C ASN A 270 0.13 14.98 -23.74
N SER A 271 1.21 15.34 -23.04
CA SER A 271 1.51 14.82 -21.71
C SER A 271 0.54 15.40 -20.69
N ALA A 272 0.44 14.76 -19.51
CA ALA A 272 -0.29 15.34 -18.39
C ALA A 272 0.32 16.71 -18.04
N SER A 273 -0.54 17.73 -17.90
CA SER A 273 -0.12 19.12 -17.67
C SER A 273 -0.93 19.85 -16.60
N SER A 274 -2.17 19.42 -16.32
CA SER A 274 -3.03 20.04 -15.31
C SER A 274 -2.79 19.42 -13.93
N LEU A 275 -2.46 20.27 -12.95
CA LEU A 275 -2.39 19.90 -11.53
C LEU A 275 -3.78 19.80 -10.89
N THR A 276 -4.73 20.60 -11.36
CA THR A 276 -6.12 20.58 -10.89
C THR A 276 -6.79 19.22 -11.10
N TRP A 277 -6.43 18.46 -12.14
CA TRP A 277 -6.97 17.12 -12.41
C TRP A 277 -6.83 16.15 -11.22
N TYR A 278 -5.74 16.25 -10.46
CA TYR A 278 -5.49 15.37 -9.31
C TYR A 278 -6.41 15.68 -8.14
N VAL A 279 -6.94 16.89 -8.02
CA VAL A 279 -7.77 17.31 -6.88
C VAL A 279 -9.25 17.51 -7.24
N GLU A 280 -9.58 17.50 -8.53
CA GLU A 280 -10.94 17.77 -9.03
C GLU A 280 -11.93 16.66 -8.66
N ARG A 281 -11.50 15.39 -8.71
CA ARG A 281 -12.33 14.24 -8.37
C ARG A 281 -11.85 13.54 -7.09
N PRO A 282 -12.76 13.14 -6.19
CA PRO A 282 -12.44 12.41 -4.96
C PRO A 282 -11.51 11.20 -5.17
N VAL A 283 -11.84 10.36 -6.15
CA VAL A 283 -11.07 9.15 -6.51
C VAL A 283 -9.66 9.51 -7.00
N HIS A 284 -9.54 10.50 -7.89
CA HIS A 284 -8.22 10.94 -8.38
C HIS A 284 -7.37 11.47 -7.23
N ARG A 285 -7.97 12.24 -6.32
CA ARG A 285 -7.28 12.84 -5.19
C ARG A 285 -6.76 11.78 -4.23
N LEU A 286 -7.57 10.77 -3.92
CA LEU A 286 -7.11 9.64 -3.11
C LEU A 286 -5.97 8.89 -3.79
N GLN A 287 -6.15 8.43 -5.04
CA GLN A 287 -5.12 7.64 -5.72
C GLN A 287 -3.82 8.44 -5.87
N ALA A 288 -3.90 9.74 -6.17
CA ALA A 288 -2.76 10.64 -6.22
C ALA A 288 -2.07 10.79 -4.85
N SER A 289 -2.85 10.94 -3.77
CA SER A 289 -2.32 11.05 -2.41
C SER A 289 -1.63 9.76 -1.97
N MET A 290 -2.22 8.61 -2.28
CA MET A 290 -1.64 7.29 -2.02
C MET A 290 -0.35 7.07 -2.81
N LEU A 291 -0.31 7.45 -4.08
CA LEU A 291 0.90 7.41 -4.90
C LEU A 291 2.02 8.23 -4.26
N VAL A 292 1.75 9.48 -3.89
CA VAL A 292 2.77 10.36 -3.30
C VAL A 292 3.22 9.82 -1.95
N TRP A 293 2.31 9.29 -1.14
CA TRP A 293 2.65 8.64 0.12
C TRP A 293 3.62 7.47 -0.08
N LEU A 294 3.30 6.52 -0.96
CA LEU A 294 4.15 5.37 -1.27
C LEU A 294 5.48 5.80 -1.88
N TYR A 295 5.45 6.72 -2.85
CA TYR A 295 6.65 7.24 -3.50
C TYR A 295 7.63 7.83 -2.48
N ARG A 296 7.14 8.67 -1.57
CA ARG A 296 7.98 9.24 -0.51
C ARG A 296 8.43 8.21 0.52
N CYS A 297 7.63 7.16 0.77
CA CYS A 297 8.06 6.04 1.62
C CYS A 297 9.23 5.27 0.99
N ALA A 298 9.17 4.96 -0.30
CA ALA A 298 10.25 4.29 -1.01
C ALA A 298 11.53 5.13 -1.00
N LEU A 299 11.43 6.44 -1.24
CA LEU A 299 12.57 7.37 -1.15
C LEU A 299 13.19 7.39 0.25
N LYS A 300 12.35 7.39 1.31
CA LYS A 300 12.84 7.31 2.70
C LYS A 300 13.58 6.00 2.97
N ASN A 301 13.18 4.92 2.32
CA ASN A 301 13.79 3.60 2.40
C ASN A 301 14.96 3.40 1.40
N GLY A 302 15.57 4.49 0.91
CA GLY A 302 16.79 4.44 0.11
C GLY A 302 16.59 4.21 -1.39
N ALA A 303 15.36 4.08 -1.88
CA ALA A 303 15.10 4.00 -3.32
C ALA A 303 15.46 5.32 -4.02
N ASN A 304 16.02 5.24 -5.22
CA ASN A 304 16.11 6.40 -6.11
C ASN A 304 14.74 6.73 -6.74
N ILE A 305 14.65 7.83 -7.49
CA ILE A 305 13.37 8.28 -8.06
C ILE A 305 12.71 7.24 -8.97
N PRO A 306 13.39 6.68 -9.99
CA PRO A 306 12.78 5.67 -10.84
C PRO A 306 12.33 4.44 -10.06
N GLU A 307 13.13 3.99 -9.10
CA GLU A 307 12.78 2.87 -8.22
C GLU A 307 11.50 3.17 -7.43
N ALA A 308 11.43 4.33 -6.78
CA ALA A 308 10.27 4.75 -6.02
C ALA A 308 9.02 4.89 -6.89
N LEU A 309 9.15 5.43 -8.11
CA LEU A 309 8.05 5.52 -9.08
C LEU A 309 7.56 4.15 -9.53
N ILE A 310 8.47 3.27 -9.93
CA ILE A 310 8.15 1.92 -10.40
C ILE A 310 7.47 1.13 -9.26
N ALA A 311 8.04 1.13 -8.06
CA ALA A 311 7.47 0.42 -6.91
C ALA A 311 6.07 0.94 -6.55
N SER A 312 5.88 2.26 -6.54
CA SER A 312 4.60 2.85 -6.16
C SER A 312 3.52 2.63 -7.21
N ASN A 313 3.85 2.77 -8.50
CA ASN A 313 2.92 2.47 -9.59
C ASN A 313 2.46 1.02 -9.57
N ASP A 314 3.38 0.09 -9.30
CA ASP A 314 3.09 -1.34 -9.24
C ASP A 314 2.14 -1.70 -8.08
N VAL A 315 2.34 -1.11 -6.91
CA VAL A 315 1.41 -1.27 -5.77
C VAL A 315 0.05 -0.65 -6.06
N LEU A 316 0.01 0.52 -6.72
CA LEU A 316 -1.25 1.14 -7.15
C LEU A 316 -2.02 0.28 -8.15
N GLU A 317 -1.34 -0.30 -9.15
CA GLU A 317 -1.95 -1.21 -10.12
C GLU A 317 -2.52 -2.45 -9.42
N LYS A 318 -1.80 -3.04 -8.46
CA LYS A 318 -2.30 -4.16 -7.66
C LYS A 318 -3.47 -3.79 -6.74
N MET A 319 -3.54 -2.55 -6.27
CA MET A 319 -4.63 -2.06 -5.41
C MET A 319 -5.90 -1.75 -6.21
N PHE A 320 -5.78 -1.03 -7.34
CA PHE A 320 -6.93 -0.47 -8.06
C PHE A 320 -7.25 -1.21 -9.37
N GLY A 321 -6.33 -2.01 -9.90
CA GLY A 321 -6.51 -2.77 -11.14
C GLY A 321 -7.02 -1.92 -12.29
N SER A 322 -8.13 -2.36 -12.91
CA SER A 322 -8.76 -1.64 -14.03
C SER A 322 -9.35 -0.28 -13.66
N ARG A 323 -9.50 0.05 -12.37
CA ARG A 323 -9.99 1.33 -11.87
C ARG A 323 -8.88 2.33 -11.58
N LEU A 324 -7.62 1.97 -11.84
CA LEU A 324 -6.49 2.88 -11.70
C LEU A 324 -6.65 4.08 -12.65
N ALA A 325 -6.88 5.27 -12.08
CA ALA A 325 -6.99 6.52 -12.82
C ALA A 325 -5.64 7.24 -12.96
N VAL A 326 -4.77 7.12 -11.95
CA VAL A 326 -3.43 7.72 -11.96
C VAL A 326 -2.47 6.79 -12.70
N SER A 327 -2.38 6.96 -14.03
CA SER A 327 -1.42 6.21 -14.85
C SER A 327 0.04 6.53 -14.51
N ALA A 328 0.98 5.68 -14.93
CA ALA A 328 2.42 5.91 -14.74
C ALA A 328 2.91 7.27 -15.28
N ASP A 329 2.36 7.75 -16.41
CA ASP A 329 2.65 9.09 -16.92
C ASP A 329 2.16 10.20 -15.98
N ARG A 330 0.95 10.05 -15.43
CA ARG A 330 0.40 10.99 -14.45
C ARG A 330 1.15 10.91 -13.12
N ALA A 331 1.66 9.74 -12.75
CA ALA A 331 2.47 9.56 -11.56
C ALA A 331 3.80 10.31 -11.66
N ASN A 332 4.49 10.15 -12.80
CA ASN A 332 5.71 10.89 -13.11
C ASN A 332 5.46 12.40 -13.14
N HIS A 333 4.39 12.86 -13.78
CA HIS A 333 4.03 14.29 -13.79
C HIS A 333 3.76 14.82 -12.38
N LEU A 334 2.98 14.10 -11.56
CA LEU A 334 2.62 14.53 -10.20
C LEU A 334 3.84 14.67 -9.31
N THR A 335 4.64 13.61 -9.21
CA THR A 335 5.82 13.55 -8.33
C THR A 335 6.89 14.54 -8.74
N ARG A 336 7.07 14.78 -10.06
CA ARG A 336 7.94 15.84 -10.57
C ARG A 336 7.42 17.22 -10.23
N SER A 337 6.14 17.51 -10.49
CA SER A 337 5.55 18.82 -10.22
C SER A 337 5.58 19.16 -8.74
N MET A 338 5.27 18.22 -7.84
CA MET A 338 5.36 18.42 -6.39
C MET A 338 6.78 18.57 -5.85
N ALA A 339 7.80 18.15 -6.60
CA ALA A 339 9.19 18.37 -6.23
C ALA A 339 9.69 19.75 -6.67
N THR A 340 9.19 20.27 -7.79
CA THR A 340 9.62 21.56 -8.37
C THR A 340 8.79 22.76 -7.91
N ASP A 341 7.56 22.53 -7.48
CA ASP A 341 6.54 23.57 -7.33
C ASP A 341 5.74 23.38 -6.02
N SER A 342 5.32 24.48 -5.41
CA SER A 342 4.47 24.52 -4.22
C SER A 342 2.96 24.59 -4.50
N ARG A 343 2.54 24.57 -5.77
CA ARG A 343 1.12 24.57 -6.18
C ARG A 343 0.33 23.34 -5.70
N LEU A 344 1.01 22.26 -5.38
CA LEU A 344 0.41 21.10 -4.73
C LEU A 344 1.16 20.80 -3.43
N ASN A 345 0.43 20.66 -2.33
CA ASN A 345 0.97 20.33 -1.03
C ASN A 345 0.20 19.17 -0.40
N LEU A 346 0.78 18.56 0.63
CA LEU A 346 0.11 17.56 1.45
C LEU A 346 -0.32 18.20 2.76
N ALA A 347 -1.57 17.97 3.16
CA ALA A 347 -2.08 18.42 4.45
C ALA A 347 -2.97 17.35 5.08
N PRO A 348 -2.99 17.25 6.42
CA PRO A 348 -3.87 16.33 7.13
C PRO A 348 -5.33 16.76 7.01
N CYS A 349 -6.22 15.80 6.81
CA CYS A 349 -7.65 15.97 6.99
C CYS A 349 -7.96 16.40 8.42
N ARG A 350 -8.81 17.43 8.60
CA ARG A 350 -9.22 17.93 9.92
C ARG A 350 -9.92 16.86 10.78
N THR A 351 -10.69 15.97 10.14
CA THR A 351 -11.45 14.92 10.84
C THR A 351 -10.60 13.70 11.22
N CYS A 352 -9.85 13.11 10.29
CA CYS A 352 -9.16 11.84 10.53
C CYS A 352 -7.63 11.92 10.53
N GLY A 353 -7.03 13.08 10.24
CA GLY A 353 -5.58 13.25 10.18
C GLY A 353 -4.85 12.53 9.04
N THR A 354 -5.59 11.93 8.10
CA THR A 354 -5.01 11.33 6.88
C THR A 354 -4.57 12.43 5.94
N GLU A 355 -3.35 12.34 5.40
CA GLU A 355 -2.80 13.38 4.54
C GLU A 355 -3.21 13.20 3.09
N TYR A 356 -3.73 14.26 2.50
CA TYR A 356 -4.16 14.33 1.11
C TYR A 356 -3.46 15.45 0.37
N ILE A 357 -3.44 15.34 -0.95
CA ILE A 357 -2.99 16.41 -1.84
C ILE A 357 -4.06 17.50 -1.87
N LEU A 358 -3.62 18.72 -1.60
CA LEU A 358 -4.38 19.95 -1.71
C LEU A 358 -3.81 20.80 -2.84
N SER A 359 -4.68 21.59 -3.45
CA SER A 359 -4.30 22.57 -4.45
C SER A 359 -4.06 23.93 -3.81
N ASN A 360 -2.95 24.55 -4.20
CA ASN A 360 -2.59 25.93 -3.95
C ASN A 360 -2.20 26.58 -5.29
N ASP A 361 -3.07 26.39 -6.29
CA ASP A 361 -2.92 26.89 -7.65
C ASP A 361 -3.92 28.03 -7.88
N GLU A 362 -3.66 28.93 -8.83
CA GLU A 362 -4.49 30.12 -9.08
C GLU A 362 -5.97 29.77 -9.34
N GLY A 363 -6.23 28.59 -9.91
CA GLY A 363 -7.59 28.09 -10.18
C GLY A 363 -8.32 27.46 -8.98
N LYS A 364 -7.61 27.08 -7.90
CA LYS A 364 -8.19 26.48 -6.69
C LYS A 364 -7.19 26.53 -5.53
N ILE A 365 -7.51 27.31 -4.51
CA ILE A 365 -6.74 27.43 -3.27
C ILE A 365 -7.52 26.73 -2.14
N GLU A 366 -6.91 25.71 -1.55
CA GLU A 366 -7.49 24.92 -0.46
C GLU A 366 -6.68 25.15 0.82
N LEU A 367 -7.33 25.64 1.87
CA LEU A 367 -6.70 25.89 3.15
C LEU A 367 -6.64 24.59 3.98
N ALA A 368 -5.45 24.22 4.42
CA ALA A 368 -5.21 23.01 5.21
C ALA A 368 -6.09 22.91 6.48
N LYS A 369 -6.40 24.05 7.11
CA LYS A 369 -7.19 24.11 8.36
C LYS A 369 -8.66 23.71 8.17
N ASP A 370 -9.20 23.88 6.97
CA ASP A 370 -10.62 23.66 6.67
C ASP A 370 -10.86 22.41 5.81
N PHE A 371 -9.79 21.71 5.46
CA PHE A 371 -9.86 20.57 4.57
C PHE A 371 -10.40 19.31 5.26
N VAL A 372 -11.48 18.76 4.70
CA VAL A 372 -11.98 17.42 5.01
C VAL A 372 -11.73 16.54 3.79
N CYS A 373 -11.23 15.32 4.02
CA CYS A 373 -10.87 14.44 2.92
C CYS A 373 -12.08 13.68 2.34
N PRO A 374 -11.98 13.23 1.08
CA PRO A 374 -12.99 12.38 0.45
C PRO A 374 -13.49 11.18 1.26
N GLY A 375 -12.61 10.56 2.06
CA GLY A 375 -13.00 9.43 2.91
C GLY A 375 -13.94 9.83 4.04
N CYS A 376 -13.68 10.99 4.67
CA CYS A 376 -14.56 11.53 5.72
C CYS A 376 -15.83 12.19 5.16
N GLU A 377 -15.79 12.68 3.93
CA GLU A 377 -16.97 13.21 3.22
C GLU A 377 -17.83 12.10 2.59
N TYR A 378 -17.38 10.84 2.65
CA TYR A 378 -18.11 9.69 2.13
C TYR A 378 -18.28 9.68 0.59
N ASP A 379 -17.33 10.34 -0.09
CA ASP A 379 -17.31 10.55 -1.54
C ASP A 379 -16.55 9.45 -2.31
N LEU A 380 -16.02 8.44 -1.60
CA LEU A 380 -15.27 7.32 -2.17
C LEU A 380 -16.15 6.12 -2.52
N LYS A 381 -17.47 6.23 -2.37
CA LYS A 381 -18.39 5.13 -2.64
C LYS A 381 -18.31 4.62 -4.08
N PRO A 382 -18.53 3.31 -4.30
CA PRO A 382 -18.61 2.75 -5.63
C PRO A 382 -19.78 3.41 -6.36
N ARG A 383 -19.48 4.14 -7.44
CA ARG A 383 -20.53 4.58 -8.35
C ARG A 383 -21.11 3.34 -9.01
N THR A 384 -22.40 3.11 -8.83
CA THR A 384 -23.14 2.13 -9.63
C THR A 384 -22.92 2.47 -11.09
N GLU A 385 -22.16 1.64 -11.80
CA GLU A 385 -22.00 1.77 -13.24
C GLU A 385 -23.41 1.71 -13.84
N ALA A 386 -23.89 2.84 -14.35
CA ALA A 386 -25.11 2.85 -15.14
C ALA A 386 -24.86 1.90 -16.31
N ARG A 387 -25.52 0.72 -16.28
CA ARG A 387 -25.53 -0.26 -17.36
C ARG A 387 -25.63 0.51 -18.67
N SER A 388 -24.53 0.55 -19.43
CA SER A 388 -24.52 1.23 -20.71
C SER A 388 -25.66 0.65 -21.53
N LYS A 389 -26.65 1.50 -21.87
CA LYS A 389 -27.76 1.11 -22.73
C LYS A 389 -27.14 0.55 -24.01
N GLY A 390 -27.34 -0.75 -24.23
CA GLY A 390 -26.90 -1.43 -25.43
C GLY A 390 -27.35 -0.63 -26.65
N LYS A 391 -26.39 -0.04 -27.36
CA LYS A 391 -26.60 0.53 -28.69
C LYS A 391 -26.93 -0.65 -29.61
N LYS A 392 -28.22 -0.98 -29.74
CA LYS A 392 -28.73 -1.81 -30.84
C LYS A 392 -28.32 -1.11 -32.13
N ARG A 393 -27.31 -1.65 -32.82
CA ARG A 393 -27.05 -1.36 -34.23
C ARG A 393 -28.24 -1.87 -35.03
N SER A 394 -29.14 -0.96 -35.43
CA SER A 394 -30.09 -1.22 -36.50
C SER A 394 -29.31 -1.38 -37.79
N LYS A 395 -29.30 -2.60 -38.36
CA LYS A 395 -28.99 -2.80 -39.78
C LYS A 395 -30.17 -2.25 -40.57
N SER A 396 -29.95 -1.19 -41.36
CA SER A 396 -30.81 -0.83 -42.47
C SER A 396 -30.58 -1.80 -43.62
N LYS A 397 -31.67 -2.23 -44.24
CA LYS A 397 -31.73 -3.06 -45.45
C LYS A 397 -31.12 -2.34 -46.64
#